data_AF-A0A256Z3M7-F1
#
_entry.id   AF-A0A256Z3M7-F1
#
_cell.length_a   1.000
_cell.length_b   1.000
_cell.length_c   1.000
_cell.angle_alpha   90.00
_cell.angle_beta   90.00
_cell.angle_gamma   90.00
#
_symmetry.space_group_name_H-M   'P 1'
#
loop_
_entity.id
_entity.type
_entity.pdbx_description
1 polymer ?
#
loop_
_entity_poly.entity_id
_entity_poly.type
_entity_poly.pdbx_seq_one_letter_code
_entity_poly.pdbx_strand_id
1 'polypeptide(L)'
;MKLKTSAYLAIFLAFTITFAAFAPVSSNAYQAAQESSELLHVVCRKTESLEVSYAPTGKLLEKSVYVRFEIYNNNSSPAHVRIVDRVACINSSTLTFLYGTPQPATVETFGNLTRIVWENVTIDARKTIRYYYTAESLKKAPLAVNMSLRVHGEPARITEAEGIYFTNANISDTVSLQLRINNTLQPLYVANNRTAIQPLLCTVSLALSNDYFSGIKTSPKANTTSTMADKTVITWITFLGNVSKTLEASADIIDVGSWGEVTLDPIVIQASSSSEMLETYFTNAVNNLDFSIELMESFAASSEELCNQTSQMGRALEGIANATEEMSENTILLVDSLMLVASSIEMADDMLNTFTYITLLET
;
A
#
# COMPACT_ATOMS: atom_id res chain seq x y z
N MET A 1 25.30 22.23 -0.88
CA MET A 1 24.91 21.87 0.51
C MET A 1 23.40 21.67 0.72
N LYS A 2 22.50 22.29 -0.07
CA LYS A 2 21.03 22.09 0.02
C LYS A 2 20.45 20.85 -0.70
N LEU A 3 21.20 20.20 -1.61
CA LEU A 3 20.70 19.03 -2.37
C LEU A 3 20.73 17.72 -1.57
N LYS A 4 21.69 17.54 -0.65
CA LYS A 4 21.80 16.31 0.16
C LYS A 4 20.57 16.08 1.04
N THR A 5 19.92 17.14 1.51
CA THR A 5 18.70 17.01 2.31
C THR A 5 17.48 16.58 1.49
N SER A 6 17.41 16.88 0.19
CA SER A 6 16.20 16.62 -0.63
C SER A 6 15.99 15.15 -0.98
N ALA A 7 17.05 14.42 -1.33
CA ALA A 7 16.95 13.00 -1.69
C ALA A 7 16.66 12.12 -0.47
N TYR A 8 17.28 12.44 0.67
CA TYR A 8 17.02 11.75 1.94
C TYR A 8 15.63 12.07 2.48
N LEU A 9 15.13 13.31 2.35
CA LEU A 9 13.76 13.66 2.78
C LEU A 9 12.70 12.91 1.99
N ALA A 10 12.92 12.66 0.69
CA ALA A 10 11.97 11.94 -0.15
C ALA A 10 11.89 10.44 0.20
N ILE A 11 13.04 9.78 0.41
CA ILE A 11 13.05 8.38 0.82
C ILE A 11 12.56 8.23 2.26
N PHE A 12 12.87 9.21 3.14
CA PHE A 12 12.38 9.28 4.51
C PHE A 12 10.85 9.43 4.58
N LEU A 13 10.23 10.29 3.75
CA LEU A 13 8.78 10.42 3.72
C LEU A 13 8.10 9.12 3.20
N ALA A 14 8.66 8.46 2.18
CA ALA A 14 8.12 7.20 1.66
C ALA A 14 8.14 6.08 2.72
N PHE A 15 9.15 6.06 3.60
CA PHE A 15 9.22 5.16 4.76
C PHE A 15 8.18 5.48 5.83
N THR A 16 7.91 6.77 6.06
CA THR A 16 6.85 7.19 7.00
C THR A 16 5.45 6.86 6.48
N ILE A 17 5.25 6.89 5.15
CA ILE A 17 3.97 6.56 4.50
C ILE A 17 3.74 5.04 4.45
N THR A 18 4.78 4.23 4.19
CA THR A 18 4.63 2.76 4.26
C THR A 18 4.36 2.29 5.68
N PHE A 19 5.00 2.88 6.71
CA PHE A 19 4.62 2.61 8.10
C PHE A 19 3.28 3.23 8.52
N ALA A 20 2.81 4.30 7.87
CA ALA A 20 1.45 4.81 8.04
C ALA A 20 0.40 3.92 7.35
N ALA A 21 0.75 3.21 6.27
CA ALA A 21 -0.10 2.17 5.67
C ALA A 21 -0.13 0.88 6.50
N PHE A 22 0.84 0.69 7.41
CA PHE A 22 0.78 -0.25 8.52
C PHE A 22 0.30 0.39 9.83
N ALA A 23 -0.15 1.64 9.81
CA ALA A 23 -0.96 2.13 10.91
C ALA A 23 -2.24 1.30 10.87
N PRO A 24 -2.67 0.74 12.01
CA PRO A 24 -3.83 -0.13 12.09
C PRO A 24 -5.06 0.55 11.46
N VAL A 25 -5.45 0.09 10.28
CA VAL A 25 -6.82 0.19 9.79
C VAL A 25 -7.51 -1.11 10.20
N SER A 26 -7.62 -1.34 11.51
CA SER A 26 -8.67 -2.20 12.04
C SER A 26 -8.89 -1.87 13.51
N SER A 27 -10.13 -1.50 13.82
CA SER A 27 -10.64 -1.28 15.19
C SER A 27 -10.58 -2.55 16.06
N ASN A 28 -10.34 -3.72 15.46
CA ASN A 28 -10.58 -5.01 16.11
C ASN A 28 -9.30 -5.64 16.68
N ALA A 29 -8.12 -5.39 16.10
CA ALA A 29 -6.84 -5.76 16.73
C ALA A 29 -6.55 -4.90 17.99
N TYR A 30 -7.10 -3.68 18.03
CA TYR A 30 -7.13 -2.85 19.24
C TYR A 30 -7.95 -3.47 20.37
N GLN A 31 -9.04 -4.19 20.05
CA GLN A 31 -9.93 -4.78 21.04
C GLN A 31 -9.31 -6.02 21.72
N ALA A 32 -8.63 -6.89 20.97
CA ALA A 32 -8.00 -8.09 21.55
C ALA A 32 -6.83 -7.76 22.50
N ALA A 33 -6.08 -6.69 22.23
CA ALA A 33 -5.07 -6.18 23.16
C ALA A 33 -5.70 -5.36 24.32
N GLN A 34 -6.87 -4.77 24.11
CA GLN A 34 -7.61 -4.05 25.17
C GLN A 34 -8.14 -4.99 26.25
N GLU A 35 -8.65 -6.18 25.92
CA GLU A 35 -9.26 -7.08 26.92
C GLU A 35 -8.27 -7.58 27.99
N SER A 36 -6.97 -7.67 27.69
CA SER A 36 -5.93 -7.94 28.69
C SER A 36 -5.36 -6.68 29.36
N SER A 37 -5.64 -5.50 28.79
CA SER A 37 -5.09 -4.19 29.17
C SER A 37 -6.04 -3.34 30.02
N GLU A 38 -7.31 -3.73 30.21
CA GLU A 38 -8.26 -2.96 31.05
C GLU A 38 -7.82 -2.85 32.52
N LEU A 39 -6.87 -3.68 32.97
CA LEU A 39 -6.26 -3.62 34.31
C LEU A 39 -5.09 -2.62 34.42
N LEU A 40 -4.56 -2.10 33.31
CA LEU A 40 -3.42 -1.18 33.31
C LEU A 40 -3.86 0.25 33.00
N HIS A 41 -3.70 1.14 33.99
CA HIS A 41 -4.09 2.55 33.89
C HIS A 41 -3.34 3.32 32.79
N VAL A 42 -2.10 2.94 32.49
CA VAL A 42 -1.28 3.52 31.42
C VAL A 42 -0.50 2.40 30.72
N VAL A 43 -0.54 2.38 29.40
CA VAL A 43 0.18 1.41 28.56
C VAL A 43 1.22 2.15 27.73
N CYS A 44 2.43 1.60 27.67
CA CYS A 44 3.51 2.14 26.84
C CYS A 44 4.00 1.06 25.88
N ARG A 45 4.00 1.38 24.59
CA ARG A 45 4.59 0.55 23.54
C ARG A 45 5.81 1.26 22.97
N LYS A 46 6.93 0.56 22.89
CA LYS A 46 8.17 1.04 22.25
C LYS A 46 8.45 0.23 21.00
N THR A 47 8.62 0.89 19.88
CA THR A 47 9.08 0.29 18.63
C THR A 47 10.46 0.85 18.29
N GLU A 48 11.42 -0.05 18.03
CA GLU A 48 12.75 0.29 17.56
C GLU A 48 12.99 -0.37 16.19
N SER A 49 13.57 0.40 15.27
CA SER A 49 13.98 -0.09 13.95
C SER A 49 15.33 0.49 13.58
N LEU A 50 16.11 -0.28 12.82
CA LEU A 50 17.38 0.17 12.27
C LEU A 50 17.21 0.44 10.79
N GLU A 51 17.41 1.68 10.37
CA GLU A 51 17.54 2.05 8.98
C GLU A 51 19.00 2.03 8.57
N VAL A 52 19.27 1.49 7.39
CA VAL A 52 20.60 1.36 6.84
C VAL A 52 20.57 1.81 5.39
N SER A 53 21.42 2.76 5.03
CA SER A 53 21.56 3.23 3.65
C SER A 53 22.83 2.68 3.00
N TYR A 54 22.70 2.15 1.79
CA TYR A 54 23.79 1.63 0.98
C TYR A 54 23.89 2.41 -0.32
N ALA A 55 25.11 2.76 -0.70
CA ALA A 55 25.40 3.24 -2.05
C ALA A 55 25.01 2.18 -3.07
N PRO A 56 24.71 2.57 -4.33
CA PRO A 56 24.51 1.64 -5.44
C PRO A 56 25.69 0.66 -5.66
N THR A 57 26.89 0.99 -5.16
CA THR A 57 28.07 0.13 -5.15
C THR A 57 28.06 -0.97 -4.08
N GLY A 58 27.07 -0.98 -3.19
CA GLY A 58 27.00 -1.85 -2.01
C GLY A 58 27.76 -1.33 -0.79
N LYS A 59 28.41 -0.16 -0.88
CA LYS A 59 29.09 0.47 0.27
C LYS A 59 28.06 0.98 1.28
N LEU A 60 28.23 0.63 2.55
CA LEU A 60 27.42 1.18 3.65
C LEU A 60 27.68 2.68 3.81
N LEU A 61 26.62 3.49 3.77
CA LEU A 61 26.70 4.96 3.90
C LEU A 61 26.31 5.43 5.29
N GLU A 62 25.14 5.00 5.77
CA GLU A 62 24.55 5.49 7.01
C GLU A 62 23.83 4.36 7.76
N LYS A 63 23.79 4.47 9.08
CA LYS A 63 22.94 3.64 9.95
C LYS A 63 22.27 4.55 10.97
N SER A 64 20.96 4.46 11.08
CA SER A 64 20.20 5.28 12.01
C SER A 64 19.17 4.42 12.73
N VAL A 65 19.05 4.61 14.05
CA VAL A 65 18.00 3.98 14.86
C VAL A 65 16.82 4.92 14.91
N TYR A 66 15.65 4.43 14.56
CA TYR A 66 14.38 5.12 14.73
C TYR A 66 13.60 4.49 15.86
N VAL A 67 13.20 5.33 16.81
CA VAL A 67 12.42 4.91 17.97
C VAL A 67 11.11 5.67 18.02
N ARG A 68 10.03 4.91 18.25
CA ARG A 68 8.68 5.42 18.47
C ARG A 68 8.16 4.91 19.81
N PHE A 69 7.61 5.81 20.61
CA PHE A 69 6.78 5.48 21.76
C PHE A 69 5.33 5.78 21.45
N GLU A 70 4.44 4.90 21.89
CA GLU A 70 3.01 5.18 21.98
C GLU A 70 2.59 4.94 23.42
N ILE A 71 2.11 5.99 24.06
CA ILE A 71 1.71 5.92 25.47
C ILE A 71 0.24 6.28 25.55
N TYR A 72 -0.54 5.31 25.98
CA TYR A 72 -1.98 5.41 26.05
C TYR A 72 -2.44 5.49 27.51
N ASN A 73 -3.23 6.51 27.81
CA ASN A 73 -3.88 6.65 29.10
C ASN A 73 -5.28 6.04 29.04
N ASN A 74 -5.43 4.86 29.65
CA ASN A 74 -6.71 4.17 29.79
C ASN A 74 -7.62 4.79 30.84
N ASN A 75 -7.14 5.75 31.64
CA ASN A 75 -7.90 6.32 32.73
C ASN A 75 -8.91 7.38 32.25
N SER A 76 -9.91 7.64 33.07
CA SER A 76 -10.89 8.72 32.87
C SER A 76 -10.37 10.09 33.31
N SER A 77 -9.22 10.15 33.98
CA SER A 77 -8.50 11.36 34.35
C SER A 77 -7.15 11.47 33.63
N PRO A 78 -6.58 12.69 33.48
CA PRO A 78 -5.20 12.85 33.01
C PRO A 78 -4.20 12.07 33.86
N ALA A 79 -3.16 11.56 33.21
CA ALA A 79 -2.04 10.88 33.86
C ALA A 79 -0.77 11.74 33.74
N HIS A 80 0.00 11.80 34.82
CA HIS A 80 1.33 12.41 34.83
C HIS A 80 2.37 11.32 34.99
N VAL A 81 3.24 11.18 34.00
CA VAL A 81 4.21 10.10 33.94
C VAL A 81 5.60 10.62 33.66
N ARG A 82 6.58 9.83 34.07
CA ARG A 82 7.97 9.99 33.66
C ARG A 82 8.28 8.95 32.60
N ILE A 83 8.73 9.40 31.43
CA ILE A 83 9.13 8.50 30.34
C ILE A 83 10.64 8.34 30.41
N VAL A 84 11.10 7.09 30.50
CA VAL A 84 12.52 6.76 30.51
C VAL A 84 12.77 5.75 29.41
N ASP A 85 13.54 6.16 28.41
CA ASP A 85 14.05 5.22 27.43
C ASP A 85 15.52 4.85 27.67
N ARG A 86 15.85 3.62 27.28
CA ARG A 86 17.20 3.08 27.28
C ARG A 86 17.45 2.48 25.90
N VAL A 87 18.38 3.07 25.17
CA VAL A 87 18.72 2.66 23.80
C VAL A 87 20.21 2.35 23.72
N ALA A 88 20.52 1.19 23.17
CA ALA A 88 21.89 0.70 23.08
C ALA A 88 22.56 1.14 21.78
N CYS A 89 23.86 1.41 21.87
CA CYS A 89 24.79 1.65 20.77
C CYS A 89 24.30 2.73 19.80
N ILE A 90 23.93 3.90 20.32
CA ILE A 90 23.66 5.10 19.51
C ILE A 90 24.69 6.18 19.81
N ASN A 91 24.88 7.09 18.87
CA ASN A 91 25.59 8.34 19.09
C ASN A 91 24.60 9.37 19.69
N SER A 92 24.73 9.69 20.98
CA SER A 92 23.80 10.60 21.66
C SER A 92 23.87 12.04 21.15
N SER A 93 24.99 12.44 20.52
CA SER A 93 25.16 13.79 19.96
C SER A 93 24.36 14.03 18.67
N THR A 94 23.87 12.97 18.01
CA THR A 94 23.08 13.04 16.78
C THR A 94 21.57 12.84 17.02
N LEU A 95 21.16 12.81 18.30
CA LEU A 95 19.75 12.69 18.67
C LEU A 95 18.93 13.83 18.07
N THR A 96 17.93 13.44 17.27
CA THR A 96 16.98 14.36 16.65
C THR A 96 15.57 13.92 16.99
N PHE A 97 14.78 14.82 17.57
CA PHE A 97 13.40 14.58 17.96
C PHE A 97 12.46 15.04 16.84
N LEU A 98 11.51 14.19 16.47
CA LEU A 98 10.68 14.36 15.27
C LEU A 98 9.22 14.62 15.63
N TYR A 99 8.45 15.16 14.68
CA TYR A 99 6.99 15.30 14.76
C TYR A 99 6.49 16.03 16.03
N GLY A 100 7.19 17.08 16.46
CA GLY A 100 6.81 17.85 17.64
C GLY A 100 7.11 17.17 18.97
N THR A 101 7.89 16.08 18.98
CA THR A 101 8.39 15.46 20.20
C THR A 101 9.22 16.47 21.00
N PRO A 102 8.89 16.73 22.28
CA PRO A 102 9.62 17.70 23.08
C PRO A 102 11.05 17.23 23.38
N GLN A 103 11.94 18.19 23.65
CA GLN A 103 13.29 17.87 24.11
C GLN A 103 13.23 17.15 25.47
N PRO A 104 14.08 16.13 25.69
CA PRO A 104 14.14 15.43 26.95
C PRO A 104 14.72 16.33 28.04
N ALA A 105 14.31 16.08 29.28
CA ALA A 105 14.90 16.72 30.46
C ALA A 105 16.36 16.30 30.66
N THR A 106 16.71 15.07 30.28
CA THR A 106 18.05 14.53 30.50
C THR A 106 18.42 13.49 29.45
N VAL A 107 19.68 13.54 28.98
CA VAL A 107 20.31 12.52 28.14
C VAL A 107 21.64 12.14 28.78
N GLU A 108 21.77 10.88 29.19
CA GLU A 108 22.98 10.34 29.83
C GLU A 108 23.49 9.14 29.06
N THR A 109 24.80 9.07 28.82
CA THR A 109 25.42 7.91 28.16
C THR A 109 26.30 7.15 29.15
N PHE A 110 26.03 5.86 29.32
CA PHE A 110 26.77 4.93 30.17
C PHE A 110 27.30 3.78 29.31
N GLY A 111 28.59 3.85 28.93
CA GLY A 111 29.18 2.88 28.02
C GLY A 111 28.44 2.85 26.68
N ASN A 112 27.85 1.70 26.32
CA ASN A 112 27.06 1.55 25.11
C ASN A 112 25.56 1.82 25.31
N LEU A 113 25.11 2.27 26.46
CA LEU A 113 23.69 2.56 26.72
C LEU A 113 23.48 4.06 26.83
N THR A 114 22.52 4.60 26.10
CA THR A 114 22.05 5.98 26.30
C THR A 114 20.68 5.95 26.95
N ARG A 115 20.53 6.70 28.05
CA ARG A 115 19.30 6.90 28.79
C ARG A 115 18.73 8.27 28.46
N ILE A 116 17.48 8.30 28.02
CA ILE A 116 16.76 9.52 27.65
C ILE A 116 15.54 9.66 28.55
N VAL A 117 15.36 10.83 29.18
CA VAL A 117 14.33 11.04 30.20
C VAL A 117 13.48 12.26 29.84
N TRP A 118 12.16 12.06 29.81
CA TRP A 118 11.16 13.13 29.82
C TRP A 118 10.44 13.12 31.15
N GLU A 119 10.50 14.26 31.85
CA GLU A 119 9.86 14.44 33.16
C GLU A 119 8.48 15.10 32.99
N ASN A 120 7.57 14.80 33.92
CA ASN A 120 6.25 15.44 34.03
C ASN A 120 5.41 15.43 32.74
N VAL A 121 5.45 14.32 31.99
CA VAL A 121 4.67 14.19 30.77
C VAL A 121 3.20 13.99 31.13
N THR A 122 2.34 14.87 30.62
CA THR A 122 0.90 14.83 30.85
C THR A 122 0.22 14.15 29.67
N ILE A 123 -0.62 13.17 29.96
CA ILE A 123 -1.42 12.44 28.97
C ILE A 123 -2.88 12.56 29.38
N ASP A 124 -3.67 13.27 28.58
CA ASP A 124 -5.09 13.46 28.84
C ASP A 124 -5.85 12.13 28.92
N ALA A 125 -7.01 12.16 29.57
CA ALA A 125 -7.89 11.00 29.72
C ALA A 125 -8.24 10.40 28.35
N ARG A 126 -8.12 9.07 28.21
CA ARG A 126 -8.42 8.34 26.98
C ARG A 126 -7.67 8.87 25.74
N LYS A 127 -6.49 9.45 25.93
CA LYS A 127 -5.64 9.95 24.83
C LYS A 127 -4.33 9.17 24.74
N THR A 128 -3.77 9.22 23.53
CA THR A 128 -2.46 8.66 23.21
C THR A 128 -1.51 9.79 22.85
N ILE A 129 -0.32 9.78 23.42
CA ILE A 129 0.80 10.58 22.94
C ILE A 129 1.76 9.70 22.16
N ARG A 130 2.43 10.30 21.16
CA ARG A 130 3.42 9.61 20.35
C ARG A 130 4.71 10.42 20.29
N TYR A 131 5.80 9.82 20.76
CA TYR A 131 7.12 10.44 20.74
C TYR A 131 8.01 9.70 19.76
N TYR A 132 8.79 10.46 19.00
CA TYR A 132 9.64 9.98 17.93
C TYR A 132 11.01 10.61 18.03
N TYR A 133 12.04 9.80 17.88
CA TYR A 133 13.40 10.31 17.70
C TYR A 133 14.22 9.39 16.81
N THR A 134 15.28 9.97 16.25
CA THR A 134 16.32 9.25 15.51
C THR A 134 17.70 9.58 16.07
N ALA A 135 18.63 8.65 15.92
CA ALA A 135 20.04 8.86 16.21
C ALA A 135 20.90 7.94 15.33
N GLU A 136 22.11 8.37 15.03
CA GLU A 136 23.09 7.52 14.35
C GLU A 136 23.35 6.25 15.18
N SER A 137 23.35 5.10 14.50
CA SER A 137 23.56 3.79 15.10
C SER A 137 25.03 3.37 15.06
N LEU A 138 25.57 3.09 16.24
CA LEU A 138 26.87 2.45 16.41
C LEU A 138 26.79 0.92 16.31
N LYS A 139 25.58 0.35 16.20
CA LYS A 139 25.38 -1.10 15.99
C LYS A 139 25.96 -1.53 14.65
N LYS A 140 26.44 -2.77 14.56
CA LYS A 140 26.70 -3.41 13.26
C LYS A 140 25.35 -3.62 12.55
N ALA A 141 25.30 -3.40 11.24
CA ALA A 141 24.10 -3.71 10.46
C ALA A 141 23.79 -5.22 10.59
N PRO A 142 22.52 -5.61 10.84
CA PRO A 142 22.12 -7.00 11.03
C PRO A 142 21.96 -7.74 9.69
N LEU A 143 22.36 -7.10 8.59
CA LEU A 143 22.28 -7.64 7.24
C LEU A 143 23.52 -7.26 6.43
N ALA A 144 23.81 -8.08 5.43
CA ALA A 144 24.78 -7.80 4.39
C ALA A 144 24.07 -7.64 3.05
N VAL A 145 24.59 -6.71 2.24
CA VAL A 145 24.02 -6.34 0.95
C VAL A 145 25.10 -6.51 -0.11
N ASN A 146 24.75 -7.19 -1.20
CA ASN A 146 25.56 -7.25 -2.42
C ASN A 146 24.73 -6.68 -3.58
N MET A 147 25.31 -5.73 -4.29
CA MET A 147 24.65 -5.03 -5.40
C MET A 147 25.41 -5.29 -6.69
N SER A 148 24.65 -5.51 -7.76
CA SER A 148 25.19 -5.55 -9.11
C SER A 148 24.29 -4.74 -10.03
N LEU A 149 24.93 -4.01 -10.94
CA LEU A 149 24.28 -3.19 -11.95
C LEU A 149 24.59 -3.78 -13.32
N ARG A 150 23.58 -3.83 -14.18
CA ARG A 150 23.74 -4.16 -15.60
C ARG A 150 23.11 -3.07 -16.46
N VAL A 151 23.76 -2.75 -17.56
CA VAL A 151 23.23 -1.86 -18.61
C VAL A 151 23.16 -2.69 -19.88
N HIS A 152 21.97 -2.79 -20.46
CA HIS A 152 21.69 -3.65 -21.62
C HIS A 152 22.15 -5.11 -21.43
N GLY A 153 21.97 -5.64 -20.21
CA GLY A 153 22.33 -7.02 -19.86
C GLY A 153 23.80 -7.23 -19.46
N GLU A 154 24.69 -6.28 -19.76
CA GLU A 154 26.12 -6.37 -19.45
C GLU A 154 26.46 -5.71 -18.10
N PRO A 155 27.41 -6.26 -17.31
CA PRO A 155 27.85 -5.64 -16.07
C PRO A 155 28.35 -4.21 -16.28
N ALA A 156 27.79 -3.27 -15.51
CA ALA A 156 28.11 -1.86 -15.61
C ALA A 156 28.89 -1.37 -14.39
N ARG A 157 29.78 -0.39 -14.62
CA ARG A 157 30.57 0.23 -13.55
C ARG A 157 29.85 1.46 -13.02
N ILE A 158 29.74 1.51 -11.69
CA ILE A 158 29.25 2.68 -10.97
C ILE A 158 30.43 3.56 -10.59
N THR A 159 30.33 4.84 -10.90
CA THR A 159 31.30 5.88 -10.53
C THR A 159 30.68 6.79 -9.47
N GLU A 160 31.51 7.32 -8.58
CA GLU A 160 31.10 8.21 -7.49
C GLU A 160 31.85 9.55 -7.61
N ALA A 161 31.12 10.67 -7.56
CA ALA A 161 31.69 12.00 -7.40
C ALA A 161 30.81 12.81 -6.44
N GLU A 162 31.43 13.41 -5.42
CA GLU A 162 30.76 14.24 -4.39
C GLU A 162 29.57 13.56 -3.67
N GLY A 163 29.52 12.23 -3.66
CA GLY A 163 28.44 11.44 -3.07
C GLY A 163 27.22 11.25 -4.00
N ILE A 164 27.36 11.57 -5.28
CA ILE A 164 26.43 11.22 -6.34
C ILE A 164 27.00 10.01 -7.08
N TYR A 165 26.15 9.02 -7.34
CA TYR A 165 26.51 7.80 -8.05
C TYR A 165 25.96 7.83 -9.45
N PHE A 166 26.77 7.47 -10.44
CA PHE A 166 26.39 7.50 -11.84
C PHE A 166 26.96 6.31 -12.59
N THR A 167 26.29 5.97 -13.69
CA THR A 167 26.72 4.95 -14.65
C THR A 167 26.58 5.50 -16.05
N ASN A 168 27.52 5.15 -16.92
CA ASN A 168 27.39 5.45 -18.34
C ASN A 168 26.28 4.58 -18.93
N ALA A 169 25.42 5.18 -19.73
CA ALA A 169 24.37 4.47 -20.45
C ALA A 169 23.85 5.33 -21.60
N ASN A 170 23.16 4.71 -22.56
CA ASN A 170 22.54 5.41 -23.67
C ASN A 170 21.02 5.44 -23.52
N ILE A 171 20.40 6.41 -24.18
CA ILE A 171 18.94 6.43 -24.33
C ILE A 171 18.50 5.14 -25.01
N SER A 172 17.41 4.55 -24.51
CA SER A 172 16.86 3.24 -24.89
C SER A 172 17.62 2.02 -24.36
N ASP A 173 18.70 2.18 -23.59
CA ASP A 173 19.27 1.06 -22.84
C ASP A 173 18.35 0.68 -21.67
N THR A 174 18.38 -0.60 -21.27
CA THR A 174 17.71 -1.05 -20.04
C THR A 174 18.74 -1.18 -18.92
N VAL A 175 18.49 -0.52 -17.79
CA VAL A 175 19.27 -0.67 -16.57
C VAL A 175 18.61 -1.70 -15.68
N SER A 176 19.39 -2.66 -15.16
CA SER A 176 18.94 -3.63 -14.16
C SER A 176 19.81 -3.54 -12.91
N LEU A 177 19.17 -3.28 -11.77
CA LEU A 177 19.79 -3.27 -10.45
C LEU A 177 19.36 -4.51 -9.68
N GLN A 178 20.32 -5.36 -9.35
CA GLN A 178 20.10 -6.56 -8.56
C GLN A 178 20.71 -6.42 -7.17
N LEU A 179 19.90 -6.70 -6.16
CA LEU A 179 20.18 -6.57 -4.75
C LEU A 179 20.05 -7.94 -4.07
N ARG A 180 21.16 -8.49 -3.59
CA ARG A 180 21.15 -9.71 -2.79
C ARG A 180 21.37 -9.37 -1.31
N ILE A 181 20.41 -9.73 -0.47
CA ILE A 181 20.37 -9.40 0.94
C ILE A 181 20.43 -10.66 1.79
N ASN A 182 21.32 -10.66 2.77
CA ASN A 182 21.56 -11.77 3.68
C ASN A 182 21.40 -11.32 5.14
N ASN A 183 20.74 -12.15 5.96
CA ASN A 183 20.74 -11.95 7.41
C ASN A 183 22.13 -12.31 7.99
N THR A 184 22.71 -11.42 8.77
CA THR A 184 24.02 -11.61 9.41
C THR A 184 23.96 -11.61 10.93
N LEU A 185 22.76 -11.75 11.51
CA LEU A 185 22.63 -11.97 12.95
C LEU A 185 23.32 -13.27 13.36
N GLN A 186 23.77 -13.29 14.60
CA GLN A 186 24.32 -14.51 15.17
C GLN A 186 23.21 -15.56 15.26
N PRO A 187 23.47 -16.81 14.81
CA PRO A 187 22.51 -17.89 14.99
C PRO A 187 22.15 -18.09 16.46
N LEU A 188 20.85 -18.30 16.73
CA LEU A 188 20.33 -18.65 18.04
C LEU A 188 20.64 -20.12 18.39
N TYR A 189 20.67 -20.98 17.37
CA TYR A 189 20.92 -22.42 17.54
C TYR A 189 21.62 -22.98 16.32
N VAL A 190 22.59 -23.88 16.54
CA VAL A 190 23.28 -24.64 15.50
C VAL A 190 23.42 -26.08 15.98
N ALA A 191 22.72 -27.02 15.34
CA ALA A 191 22.94 -28.45 15.54
C ALA A 191 22.46 -29.26 14.34
N ASN A 192 23.09 -30.41 14.07
CA ASN A 192 22.65 -31.39 13.07
C ASN A 192 22.27 -30.77 11.71
N ASN A 193 23.16 -29.94 11.13
CA ASN A 193 22.96 -29.20 9.88
C ASN A 193 21.74 -28.24 9.86
N ARG A 194 21.16 -27.93 11.02
CA ARG A 194 20.11 -26.93 11.18
C ARG A 194 20.67 -25.73 11.92
N THR A 195 20.53 -24.58 11.28
CA THR A 195 20.81 -23.27 11.87
C THR A 195 19.47 -22.60 12.13
N ALA A 196 19.25 -22.02 13.30
CA ALA A 196 18.12 -21.14 13.55
C ALA A 196 18.66 -19.74 13.75
N ILE A 197 18.26 -18.81 12.89
CA ILE A 197 18.55 -17.39 13.01
C ILE A 197 17.27 -16.64 13.32
N GLN A 198 17.35 -15.59 14.12
CA GLN A 198 16.21 -14.71 14.31
C GLN A 198 15.84 -14.06 12.97
N PRO A 199 14.58 -14.18 12.50
CA PRO A 199 14.18 -13.56 11.25
C PRO A 199 14.20 -12.04 11.38
N LEU A 200 14.61 -11.37 10.30
CA LEU A 200 14.52 -9.92 10.16
C LEU A 200 13.35 -9.57 9.25
N LEU A 201 12.47 -8.69 9.72
CA LEU A 201 11.55 -7.98 8.85
C LEU A 201 12.32 -6.84 8.18
N CYS A 202 12.38 -6.87 6.86
CA CYS A 202 13.09 -5.89 6.06
C CYS A 202 12.12 -5.18 5.13
N THR A 203 12.13 -3.85 5.18
CA THR A 203 11.53 -2.99 4.16
C THR A 203 12.68 -2.39 3.36
N VAL A 204 12.69 -2.66 2.06
CA VAL A 204 13.74 -2.26 1.13
C VAL A 204 13.13 -1.26 0.17
N SER A 205 13.70 -0.07 0.09
CA SER A 205 13.26 0.98 -0.82
C SER A 205 14.37 1.37 -1.78
N LEU A 206 14.02 1.38 -3.07
CA LEU A 206 14.84 1.83 -4.17
C LEU A 206 14.10 2.97 -4.89
N ALA A 207 14.78 4.09 -5.10
CA ALA A 207 14.24 5.21 -5.88
C ALA A 207 14.92 5.27 -7.25
N LEU A 208 14.13 5.48 -8.30
CA LEU A 208 14.60 5.76 -9.65
C LEU A 208 13.99 7.10 -10.11
N SER A 209 14.83 8.01 -10.62
CA SER A 209 14.36 9.30 -11.12
C SER A 209 13.49 9.13 -12.36
N ASN A 210 12.31 9.76 -12.38
CA ASN A 210 11.44 9.76 -13.55
C ASN A 210 12.03 10.61 -14.69
N ASP A 211 13.03 11.44 -14.42
CA ASP A 211 13.75 12.19 -15.45
C ASP A 211 14.55 11.26 -16.37
N TYR A 212 15.11 10.18 -15.82
CA TYR A 212 16.01 9.28 -16.54
C TYR A 212 15.39 7.92 -16.86
N PHE A 213 14.43 7.46 -16.06
CA PHE A 213 13.94 6.08 -16.09
C PHE A 213 12.43 5.99 -16.34
N SER A 214 12.03 5.00 -17.13
CA SER A 214 10.63 4.62 -17.34
C SER A 214 10.48 3.10 -17.41
N GLY A 215 9.25 2.59 -17.61
CA GLY A 215 9.04 1.17 -17.90
C GLY A 215 9.47 0.21 -16.78
N ILE A 216 9.39 0.64 -15.52
CA ILE A 216 9.93 -0.09 -14.37
C ILE A 216 9.33 -1.49 -14.22
N LYS A 217 10.19 -2.49 -14.12
CA LYS A 217 9.88 -3.90 -13.87
C LYS A 217 10.62 -4.38 -12.63
N THR A 218 10.01 -5.27 -11.86
CA THR A 218 10.58 -5.75 -10.59
C THR A 218 10.45 -7.27 -10.46
N SER A 219 11.49 -7.93 -9.95
CA SER A 219 11.50 -9.35 -9.65
C SER A 219 12.13 -9.60 -8.27
N PRO A 220 11.40 -10.12 -7.26
CA PRO A 220 9.97 -10.39 -7.28
C PRO A 220 9.14 -9.11 -7.45
N LYS A 221 7.85 -9.26 -7.75
CA LYS A 221 6.92 -8.13 -7.83
C LYS A 221 7.00 -7.31 -6.54
N ALA A 222 7.22 -6.00 -6.68
CA ALA A 222 7.26 -5.10 -5.54
C ALA A 222 5.94 -5.10 -4.77
N ASN A 223 6.01 -4.91 -3.45
CA ASN A 223 4.83 -4.79 -2.60
C ASN A 223 4.07 -3.50 -2.93
N THR A 224 4.82 -2.41 -3.13
CA THR A 224 4.28 -1.12 -3.54
C THR A 224 5.25 -0.41 -4.47
N THR A 225 4.70 0.35 -5.40
CA THR A 225 5.43 1.31 -6.23
C THR A 225 4.67 2.63 -6.15
N SER A 226 5.33 3.68 -5.70
CA SER A 226 4.73 5.02 -5.56
C SER A 226 5.60 6.07 -6.23
N THR A 227 5.00 7.19 -6.61
CA THR A 227 5.74 8.33 -7.17
C THR A 227 5.85 9.42 -6.11
N MET A 228 7.07 9.87 -5.84
CA MET A 228 7.33 10.90 -4.84
C MET A 228 8.51 11.78 -5.26
N ALA A 229 8.32 13.10 -5.26
CA ALA A 229 9.35 14.09 -5.63
C ALA A 229 10.05 13.74 -6.97
N ASP A 230 9.25 13.49 -8.01
CA ASP A 230 9.71 13.12 -9.36
C ASP A 230 10.55 11.84 -9.45
N LYS A 231 10.46 10.99 -8.44
CA LYS A 231 11.06 9.66 -8.42
C LYS A 231 9.99 8.60 -8.28
N THR A 232 10.18 7.48 -8.94
CA THR A 232 9.43 6.27 -8.64
C THR A 232 10.15 5.50 -7.55
N VAL A 233 9.48 5.34 -6.41
CA VAL A 233 9.97 4.60 -5.24
C VAL A 233 9.37 3.21 -5.25
N ILE A 234 10.23 2.21 -5.38
CA ILE A 234 9.91 0.79 -5.38
C ILE A 234 10.18 0.26 -3.97
N THR A 235 9.18 -0.38 -3.37
CA THR A 235 9.31 -0.93 -2.02
C THR A 235 9.01 -2.42 -1.99
N TRP A 236 9.95 -3.19 -1.43
CA TRP A 236 9.76 -4.60 -1.08
C TRP A 236 9.73 -4.77 0.43
N ILE A 237 8.85 -5.64 0.90
CA ILE A 237 8.78 -6.07 2.28
C ILE A 237 9.04 -7.57 2.29
N THR A 238 10.12 -7.97 2.96
CA THR A 238 10.61 -9.35 2.96
C THR A 238 11.07 -9.78 4.34
N PHE A 239 11.06 -11.08 4.57
CA PHE A 239 11.66 -11.71 5.73
C PHE A 239 13.01 -12.33 5.37
N LEU A 240 14.04 -12.01 6.15
CA LEU A 240 15.36 -12.61 6.01
C LEU A 240 15.59 -13.60 7.15
N GLY A 241 15.50 -14.90 6.83
CA GLY A 241 15.98 -15.99 7.67
C GLY A 241 17.40 -16.41 7.28
N ASN A 242 17.67 -17.72 7.24
CA ASN A 242 18.98 -18.24 6.84
C ASN A 242 19.28 -18.12 5.34
N VAL A 243 18.25 -17.95 4.51
CA VAL A 243 18.38 -17.96 3.05
C VAL A 243 18.45 -16.53 2.52
N SER A 244 19.42 -16.28 1.66
CA SER A 244 19.57 -15.01 0.95
C SER A 244 18.34 -14.69 0.10
N LYS A 245 17.93 -13.43 0.06
CA LYS A 245 16.88 -12.96 -0.86
C LYS A 245 17.50 -12.09 -1.95
N THR A 246 17.03 -12.25 -3.17
CA THR A 246 17.42 -11.42 -4.31
C THR A 246 16.22 -10.59 -4.74
N LEU A 247 16.42 -9.28 -4.84
CA LEU A 247 15.46 -8.31 -5.34
C LEU A 247 16.07 -7.64 -6.57
N GLU A 248 15.29 -7.47 -7.62
CA GLU A 248 15.76 -6.88 -8.86
C GLU A 248 14.75 -5.84 -9.33
N ALA A 249 15.24 -4.70 -9.79
CA ALA A 249 14.48 -3.73 -10.53
C ALA A 249 15.19 -3.42 -11.85
N SER A 250 14.42 -3.35 -12.92
CA SER A 250 14.90 -2.88 -14.21
C SER A 250 14.03 -1.76 -14.75
N ALA A 251 14.63 -0.86 -15.52
CA ALA A 251 13.96 0.28 -16.11
C ALA A 251 14.63 0.67 -17.43
N ASP A 252 13.84 1.24 -18.34
CA ASP A 252 14.32 1.73 -19.63
C ASP A 252 14.77 3.19 -19.47
N ILE A 253 15.93 3.52 -20.05
CA ILE A 253 16.50 4.86 -20.00
C ILE A 253 15.83 5.73 -21.06
N ILE A 254 15.20 6.82 -20.63
CA ILE A 254 14.53 7.78 -21.51
C ILE A 254 15.34 9.06 -21.72
N ASP A 255 16.22 9.39 -20.80
CA ASP A 255 17.11 10.55 -20.90
C ASP A 255 18.43 10.28 -20.17
N VAL A 256 19.46 11.04 -20.51
CA VAL A 256 20.79 10.97 -19.90
C VAL A 256 21.31 12.38 -19.62
N GLY A 257 22.12 12.52 -18.58
CA GLY A 257 22.81 13.78 -18.30
C GLY A 257 23.74 14.19 -19.45
N SER A 258 24.23 15.44 -19.43
CA SER A 258 25.07 16.03 -20.49
C SER A 258 26.35 15.26 -20.81
N TRP A 259 26.74 14.30 -19.98
CA TRP A 259 27.92 13.47 -20.12
C TRP A 259 27.61 12.02 -20.55
N GLY A 260 26.36 11.69 -20.88
CA GLY A 260 25.94 10.32 -21.22
C GLY A 260 25.83 9.41 -19.99
N GLU A 261 25.39 9.98 -18.87
CA GLU A 261 25.36 9.34 -17.57
C GLU A 261 23.97 9.43 -16.94
N VAL A 262 23.56 8.39 -16.22
CA VAL A 262 22.34 8.41 -15.39
C VAL A 262 22.71 8.34 -13.92
N THR A 263 21.98 9.07 -13.08
CA THR A 263 22.22 9.09 -11.63
C THR A 263 21.48 7.96 -10.93
N LEU A 264 22.15 7.32 -9.96
CA LEU A 264 21.61 6.24 -9.15
C LEU A 264 21.52 6.69 -7.69
N ASP A 265 20.33 6.55 -7.10
CA ASP A 265 20.12 6.88 -5.69
C ASP A 265 20.58 5.74 -4.76
N PRO A 266 21.03 6.06 -3.54
CA PRO A 266 21.26 5.06 -2.50
C PRO A 266 20.01 4.21 -2.23
N ILE A 267 20.22 2.94 -1.90
CA ILE A 267 19.19 2.03 -1.42
C ILE A 267 19.05 2.19 0.09
N VAL A 268 17.82 2.24 0.57
CA VAL A 268 17.53 2.29 1.99
C VAL A 268 16.84 1.00 2.42
N ILE A 269 17.35 0.39 3.47
CA ILE A 269 16.82 -0.83 4.06
C ILE A 269 16.53 -0.56 5.53
N GLN A 270 15.27 -0.65 5.92
CA GLN A 270 14.88 -0.69 7.32
C GLN A 270 14.75 -2.14 7.75
N ALA A 271 15.45 -2.50 8.82
CA ALA A 271 15.45 -3.83 9.40
C ALA A 271 15.00 -3.78 10.86
N SER A 272 14.12 -4.71 11.22
CA SER A 272 13.73 -4.94 12.61
C SER A 272 13.71 -6.44 12.92
N SER A 273 14.25 -6.79 14.09
CA SER A 273 14.13 -8.12 14.69
C SER A 273 13.10 -8.17 15.82
N SER A 274 12.32 -7.08 16.01
CA SER A 274 11.33 -7.01 17.08
C SER A 274 10.21 -8.02 16.86
N SER A 275 9.99 -8.90 17.84
CA SER A 275 8.90 -9.88 17.82
C SER A 275 7.53 -9.20 17.73
N GLU A 276 7.34 -8.08 18.42
CA GLU A 276 6.09 -7.31 18.40
C GLU A 276 5.81 -6.72 17.00
N MET A 277 6.85 -6.27 16.30
CA MET A 277 6.73 -5.80 14.92
C MET A 277 6.38 -6.94 13.96
N LEU A 278 7.01 -8.10 14.14
CA LEU A 278 6.69 -9.30 13.37
C LEU A 278 5.24 -9.74 13.59
N GLU A 279 4.82 -9.82 14.85
CA GLU A 279 3.46 -10.16 15.25
C GLU A 279 2.45 -9.18 14.65
N THR A 280 2.67 -7.87 14.82
CA THR A 280 1.80 -6.84 14.27
C THR A 280 1.66 -6.97 12.75
N TYR A 281 2.77 -7.22 12.04
CA TYR A 281 2.73 -7.41 10.59
C TYR A 281 1.89 -8.64 10.21
N PHE A 282 2.10 -9.79 10.86
CA PHE A 282 1.34 -11.00 10.55
C PHE A 282 -0.14 -10.84 10.89
N THR A 283 -0.48 -10.25 12.04
CA THR A 283 -1.85 -9.98 12.43
C THR A 283 -2.55 -9.06 11.44
N ASN A 284 -1.90 -7.98 11.00
CA ASN A 284 -2.46 -7.10 9.98
C ASN A 284 -2.61 -7.78 8.63
N ALA A 285 -1.65 -8.62 8.23
CA ALA A 285 -1.75 -9.40 6.99
C ALA A 285 -2.95 -10.36 7.02
N VAL A 286 -3.17 -11.04 8.15
CA VAL A 286 -4.34 -11.92 8.35
C VAL A 286 -5.64 -11.11 8.28
N ASN A 287 -5.74 -10.02 9.04
CA ASN A 287 -6.94 -9.17 9.03
C ASN A 287 -7.28 -8.63 7.63
N ASN A 288 -6.27 -8.26 6.84
CA ASN A 288 -6.48 -7.79 5.47
C ASN A 288 -6.95 -8.91 4.52
N LEU A 289 -6.51 -10.15 4.75
CA LEU A 289 -6.99 -11.31 4.00
C LEU A 289 -8.45 -11.59 4.36
N ASP A 290 -8.81 -11.53 5.64
CA ASP A 290 -10.19 -11.72 6.09
C ASP A 290 -11.12 -10.67 5.48
N PHE A 291 -10.71 -9.39 5.48
CA PHE A 291 -11.46 -8.33 4.81
C PHE A 291 -11.60 -8.56 3.30
N SER A 292 -10.55 -9.06 2.65
CA SER A 292 -10.62 -9.38 1.21
C SER A 292 -11.56 -10.54 0.91
N ILE A 293 -11.62 -11.53 1.79
CA ILE A 293 -12.58 -12.65 1.70
C ILE A 293 -14.00 -12.12 1.86
N GLU A 294 -14.27 -11.26 2.84
CA GLU A 294 -15.58 -10.64 3.07
C GLU A 294 -16.05 -9.85 1.84
N LEU A 295 -15.16 -9.07 1.21
CA LEU A 295 -15.46 -8.37 -0.05
C LEU A 295 -15.79 -9.34 -1.19
N MET A 296 -15.06 -10.45 -1.31
CA MET A 296 -15.34 -11.46 -2.34
C MET A 296 -16.68 -12.16 -2.12
N GLU A 297 -17.04 -12.47 -0.88
CA GLU A 297 -18.33 -13.07 -0.53
C GLU A 297 -19.48 -12.10 -0.83
N SER A 298 -19.34 -10.83 -0.46
CA SER A 298 -20.32 -9.79 -0.78
C SER A 298 -20.50 -9.61 -2.29
N PHE A 299 -19.40 -9.62 -3.05
CA PHE A 299 -19.45 -9.57 -4.51
C PHE A 299 -20.16 -10.79 -5.11
N ALA A 300 -19.89 -11.99 -4.60
CA ALA A 300 -20.54 -13.21 -5.05
C ALA A 300 -22.07 -13.16 -4.82
N ALA A 301 -22.50 -12.74 -3.63
CA ALA A 301 -23.92 -12.58 -3.30
C ALA A 301 -24.59 -11.52 -4.20
N SER A 302 -23.94 -10.38 -4.43
CA SER A 302 -24.46 -9.35 -5.34
C SER A 302 -24.55 -9.84 -6.79
N SER A 303 -23.61 -10.68 -7.23
CA SER A 303 -23.62 -11.26 -8.58
C SER A 303 -24.77 -12.26 -8.75
N GLU A 304 -25.04 -13.08 -7.74
CA GLU A 304 -26.20 -13.99 -7.72
C GLU A 304 -27.52 -13.21 -7.81
N GLU A 305 -27.65 -12.14 -7.04
CA GLU A 305 -28.82 -11.26 -7.07
C GLU A 305 -29.00 -10.60 -8.45
N LEU A 306 -27.92 -10.10 -9.05
CA LEU A 306 -27.96 -9.55 -10.42
C LEU A 306 -28.38 -10.60 -11.45
N CYS A 307 -27.93 -11.84 -11.31
CA CYS A 307 -28.34 -12.95 -12.17
C CYS A 307 -29.85 -13.22 -12.03
N ASN A 308 -30.36 -13.26 -10.79
CA ASN A 308 -31.78 -13.41 -10.51
C ASN A 308 -32.61 -12.27 -11.10
N GLN A 309 -32.17 -11.02 -10.92
CA GLN A 309 -32.83 -9.83 -11.50
C GLN A 309 -32.82 -9.87 -13.03
N THR A 310 -31.71 -10.25 -13.64
CA THR A 310 -31.62 -10.38 -15.11
C THR A 310 -32.56 -11.46 -15.63
N SER A 311 -32.67 -12.59 -14.92
CA SER A 311 -33.64 -13.66 -15.24
C SER A 311 -35.09 -13.19 -15.13
N GLN A 312 -35.42 -12.43 -14.07
CA GLN A 312 -36.74 -11.83 -13.89
C GLN A 312 -37.06 -10.81 -14.99
N MET A 313 -36.09 -9.98 -15.39
CA MET A 313 -36.25 -9.06 -16.53
C MET A 313 -36.49 -9.83 -17.84
N GLY A 314 -35.77 -10.94 -18.06
CA GLY A 314 -36.01 -11.81 -19.22
C GLY A 314 -37.45 -12.33 -19.28
N ARG A 315 -37.98 -12.81 -18.14
CA ARG A 315 -39.39 -13.24 -18.04
C ARG A 315 -40.37 -12.09 -18.22
N ALA A 316 -40.07 -10.91 -17.69
CA ALA A 316 -40.91 -9.74 -17.87
C ALA A 316 -40.97 -9.29 -19.35
N LEU A 317 -39.83 -9.34 -20.06
CA LEU A 317 -39.77 -9.06 -21.50
C LEU A 317 -40.55 -10.09 -22.32
N GLU A 318 -40.49 -11.37 -21.96
CA GLU A 318 -41.31 -12.42 -22.57
C GLU A 318 -42.81 -12.17 -22.35
N GLY A 319 -43.20 -11.77 -21.13
CA GLY A 319 -44.58 -11.35 -20.83
C GLY A 319 -45.04 -10.14 -21.64
N ILE A 320 -44.17 -9.14 -21.81
CA ILE A 320 -44.44 -7.97 -22.67
C ILE A 320 -44.59 -8.38 -24.13
N ALA A 321 -43.74 -9.27 -24.63
CA ALA A 321 -43.81 -9.77 -26.00
C ALA A 321 -45.15 -10.47 -26.26
N ASN A 322 -45.56 -11.38 -25.38
CA ASN A 322 -46.84 -12.09 -25.49
C ASN A 322 -48.04 -11.13 -25.45
N ALA A 323 -48.04 -10.15 -24.53
CA ALA A 323 -49.11 -9.15 -24.45
C ALA A 323 -49.17 -8.24 -25.70
N THR A 324 -48.02 -7.96 -26.31
CA THR A 324 -47.95 -7.18 -27.55
C THR A 324 -48.51 -7.97 -28.74
N GLU A 325 -48.23 -9.28 -28.81
CA GLU A 325 -48.78 -10.19 -29.81
C GLU A 325 -50.31 -10.28 -29.70
N GLU A 326 -50.84 -10.51 -28.50
CA GLU A 326 -52.29 -10.54 -28.25
C GLU A 326 -52.97 -9.21 -28.60
N MET A 327 -52.32 -8.07 -28.32
CA MET A 327 -52.85 -6.75 -28.70
C MET A 327 -52.85 -6.54 -30.21
N SER A 328 -51.86 -7.08 -30.93
CA SER A 328 -51.82 -7.06 -32.40
C SER A 328 -52.99 -7.86 -32.97
N GLU A 329 -53.25 -9.08 -32.46
CA GLU A 329 -54.37 -9.91 -32.88
C GLU A 329 -55.73 -9.21 -32.63
N ASN A 330 -55.92 -8.63 -31.45
CA ASN A 330 -57.13 -7.89 -31.12
C ASN A 330 -57.34 -6.65 -32.02
N THR A 331 -56.26 -5.99 -32.41
CA THR A 331 -56.32 -4.85 -33.34
C THR A 331 -56.76 -5.30 -34.73
N ILE A 332 -56.28 -6.45 -35.21
CA ILE A 332 -56.72 -7.04 -36.49
C ILE A 332 -58.22 -7.35 -36.45
N LEU A 333 -58.70 -7.99 -35.37
CA LEU A 333 -60.13 -8.31 -35.20
C LEU A 333 -61.03 -7.06 -35.18
N LEU A 334 -60.55 -5.98 -34.57
CA LEU A 334 -61.24 -4.69 -34.56
C LEU A 334 -61.32 -4.07 -35.97
N VAL A 335 -60.22 -4.11 -36.72
CA VAL A 335 -60.19 -3.63 -38.12
C VAL A 335 -61.16 -4.43 -38.99
N ASP A 336 -61.17 -5.76 -38.87
CA ASP A 336 -62.09 -6.63 -39.61
C ASP A 336 -63.56 -6.34 -39.24
N SER A 337 -63.83 -6.13 -37.96
CA SER A 337 -65.17 -5.76 -37.47
C SER A 337 -65.61 -4.39 -38.02
N LEU A 338 -64.71 -3.42 -38.07
CA LEU A 338 -64.98 -2.09 -38.65
C LEU A 338 -65.23 -2.17 -40.16
N MET A 339 -64.50 -3.01 -40.89
CA MET A 339 -64.76 -3.25 -42.32
C MET A 339 -66.13 -3.92 -42.55
N LEU A 340 -66.54 -4.85 -41.68
CA LEU A 340 -67.88 -5.43 -41.71
C LEU A 340 -68.97 -4.38 -41.47
N VAL A 341 -68.78 -3.49 -40.49
CA VAL A 341 -69.71 -2.39 -40.24
C VAL A 341 -69.76 -1.43 -41.44
N ALA A 342 -68.61 -1.06 -41.99
CA ALA A 342 -68.53 -0.18 -43.16
C ALA A 342 -69.28 -0.76 -44.37
N SER A 343 -69.05 -2.02 -44.71
CA SER A 343 -69.75 -2.70 -45.81
C SER A 343 -71.26 -2.84 -45.55
N SER A 344 -71.68 -3.07 -44.29
CA SER A 344 -73.10 -3.10 -43.94
C SER A 344 -73.81 -1.75 -44.11
N ILE A 345 -73.10 -0.65 -43.83
CA ILE A 345 -73.61 0.72 -44.01
C ILE A 345 -73.71 1.05 -45.50
N GLU A 346 -72.68 0.72 -46.29
CA GLU A 346 -72.69 0.91 -47.74
C GLU A 346 -73.86 0.15 -48.40
N MET A 347 -74.09 -1.11 -47.97
CA MET A 347 -75.24 -1.91 -48.44
C MET A 347 -76.60 -1.30 -48.05
N ALA A 348 -76.70 -0.70 -46.85
CA ALA A 348 -77.92 -0.03 -46.41
C ALA A 348 -78.19 1.27 -47.18
N ASP A 349 -77.13 2.03 -47.51
CA ASP A 349 -77.22 3.25 -48.30
C ASP A 349 -77.63 2.95 -49.75
N ASP A 350 -77.06 1.91 -50.37
CA ASP A 350 -77.49 1.41 -51.68
C ASP A 350 -78.97 0.98 -51.66
N MET A 351 -79.43 0.27 -50.63
CA MET A 351 -80.85 -0.08 -50.50
C MET A 351 -81.75 1.15 -50.36
N LEU A 352 -81.35 2.16 -49.59
CA LEU A 352 -82.10 3.42 -49.45
C LEU A 352 -82.17 4.19 -50.78
N ASN A 353 -81.06 4.28 -51.52
CA ASN A 353 -81.04 4.88 -52.85
C ASN A 353 -81.96 4.13 -53.83
N THR A 354 -82.03 2.80 -53.70
CA THR A 354 -82.93 1.95 -54.49
C THR A 354 -84.42 2.18 -54.15
N PHE A 355 -84.76 2.37 -52.87
CA PHE A 355 -86.13 2.65 -52.43
C PHE A 355 -86.61 4.06 -52.76
N THR A 356 -85.72 5.06 -52.66
CA THR A 356 -86.06 6.46 -52.97
C THR A 356 -86.38 6.64 -54.46
N TYR A 357 -85.75 5.85 -55.34
CA TYR A 357 -86.05 5.82 -56.77
C TYR A 357 -87.43 5.24 -57.09
N ILE A 358 -87.95 4.34 -56.25
CA ILE A 358 -89.28 3.75 -56.39
C ILE A 358 -90.35 4.69 -55.81
N THR A 359 -90.08 5.34 -54.68
CA THR A 359 -91.04 6.24 -54.04
C THR A 359 -91.19 7.60 -54.73
N LEU A 360 -90.20 8.05 -55.52
CA LEU A 360 -90.38 9.17 -56.45
C LEU A 360 -91.37 8.87 -57.61
N LEU A 361 -91.71 7.59 -57.87
CA LEU A 361 -92.67 7.16 -58.92
C LEU A 361 -94.15 7.10 -58.44
N GLU A 362 -94.46 7.26 -57.14
CA GLU A 362 -95.83 7.20 -56.58
C GLU A 362 -96.35 8.52 -55.95
N THR A 363 -95.61 9.63 -56.06
CA THR A 363 -96.13 11.01 -55.85
C THR A 363 -96.32 11.71 -57.18
#